data_AF-A0A1I5GPE2-F1
#
_entry.id   AF-A0A1I5GPE2-F1
#
_cell.length_a   1.000
_cell.length_b   1.000
_cell.length_c   1.000
_cell.angle_alpha   90.00
_cell.angle_beta   90.00
_cell.angle_gamma   90.00
#
_symmetry.space_group_name_H-M   'P 1'
#
loop_
_entity.id
_entity.type
_entity.pdbx_description
1 polymer ?
#
loop_
_entity_poly.entity_id
_entity_poly.type
_entity_poly.pdbx_seq_one_letter_code
_entity_poly.pdbx_strand_id
1 'polypeptide(L)'
;MTTGAPGQPSLRLVPRADTTTPSASPRWREDAACIGLDTELFFPVGYDVESTETPRRVCRGCPVRAECLADVLAVEDPARRFGISGGTTPSERRVLHRAGLTFSTPAIGGDVA
;
A
#
# COMPACT_ATOMS: atom_id res chain seq x y z
N MET A 1 17.40 25.82 6.42
CA MET A 1 17.04 24.46 6.86
C MET A 1 16.27 23.83 5.71
N THR A 2 16.95 23.11 4.81
CA THR A 2 16.28 22.43 3.68
C THR A 2 15.93 21.02 4.15
N THR A 3 14.69 20.81 4.56
CA THR A 3 14.18 19.45 4.76
C THR A 3 14.08 18.86 3.36
N GLY A 4 15.02 17.97 3.00
CA GLY A 4 14.95 17.21 1.77
C GLY A 4 13.60 16.49 1.74
N ALA A 5 12.76 16.80 0.75
CA ALA A 5 11.53 16.07 0.53
C ALA A 5 11.90 14.58 0.43
N PRO A 6 11.24 13.68 1.20
CA PRO A 6 11.48 12.26 1.02
C PRO A 6 11.18 11.95 -0.44
N GLY A 7 12.22 11.55 -1.19
CA GLY A 7 12.07 11.10 -2.56
C GLY A 7 10.98 10.04 -2.57
N GLN A 8 9.99 10.18 -3.46
CA GLN A 8 8.86 9.27 -3.47
C GLN A 8 9.37 7.82 -3.51
N PRO A 9 8.89 6.93 -2.64
CA PRO A 9 9.29 5.54 -2.68
C PRO A 9 8.93 4.96 -4.05
N SER A 10 9.94 4.55 -4.80
CA SER A 10 9.75 3.93 -6.11
C SER A 10 9.26 2.51 -5.91
N LEU A 11 7.98 2.26 -6.15
CA LEU A 11 7.42 0.92 -6.05
C LEU A 11 7.75 0.09 -7.27
N ARG A 12 8.16 -1.16 -7.02
CA ARG A 12 8.32 -2.19 -8.05
C ARG A 12 7.29 -3.29 -7.82
N LEU A 13 6.70 -3.79 -8.92
CA LEU A 13 5.86 -4.98 -8.90
C LEU A 13 6.74 -6.24 -8.85
N VAL A 14 6.49 -7.13 -7.90
CA VAL A 14 7.27 -8.36 -7.65
C VAL A 14 6.36 -9.57 -7.39
N PRO A 15 6.84 -10.81 -7.59
CA PRO A 15 6.12 -12.01 -7.16
C PRO A 15 5.85 -12.01 -5.65
N ARG A 16 4.65 -12.46 -5.25
CA ARG A 16 4.24 -12.56 -3.84
C ARG A 16 5.09 -13.57 -3.04
N ALA A 17 5.65 -14.57 -3.72
CA ALA A 17 6.49 -15.61 -3.11
C ALA A 17 7.86 -15.10 -2.62
N ASP A 18 8.34 -13.95 -3.12
CA ASP A 18 9.61 -13.32 -2.68
C ASP A 18 9.43 -12.51 -1.39
N THR A 19 8.75 -13.10 -0.38
CA THR A 19 8.60 -12.53 0.97
C THR A 19 9.84 -12.79 1.83
N THR A 20 11.04 -12.61 1.27
CA THR A 20 12.28 -12.69 2.07
C THR A 20 12.38 -11.42 2.92
N THR A 21 11.76 -11.53 4.10
CA THR A 21 11.54 -10.53 5.16
C THR A 21 10.21 -9.78 5.03
N PRO A 22 9.07 -10.34 5.49
CA PRO A 22 8.04 -9.49 6.07
C PRO A 22 8.74 -8.65 7.14
N SER A 23 8.60 -7.32 7.10
CA SER A 23 8.95 -6.49 8.24
C SER A 23 8.19 -7.07 9.44
N ALA A 24 8.91 -7.79 10.31
CA ALA A 24 8.35 -8.54 11.43
C ALA A 24 7.75 -7.63 12.51
N SER A 25 7.71 -6.33 12.24
CA SER A 25 7.13 -5.32 13.08
C SER A 25 5.70 -5.03 12.60
N PRO A 26 4.65 -5.43 13.35
CA PRO A 26 3.28 -4.94 13.13
C PRO A 26 3.17 -3.40 13.20
N ARG A 27 4.27 -2.74 13.58
CA ARG A 27 4.47 -1.29 13.65
C ARG A 27 4.48 -0.56 12.31
N TRP A 28 4.58 -1.23 11.15
CA TRP A 28 4.48 -0.51 9.87
C TRP A 28 3.18 0.31 9.76
N ARG A 29 2.10 -0.15 10.42
CA ARG A 29 0.83 0.59 10.48
C ARG A 29 0.98 1.95 11.17
N GLU A 30 1.92 2.09 12.11
CA GLU A 30 2.21 3.33 12.85
C GLU A 30 2.79 4.42 11.96
N ASP A 31 3.46 4.05 10.86
CA ASP A 31 4.04 4.97 9.88
C ASP A 31 3.10 5.27 8.69
N ALA A 32 1.85 4.78 8.74
CA ALA A 32 0.91 4.95 7.64
C ALA A 32 0.41 6.40 7.54
N ALA A 33 0.58 7.01 6.36
CA ALA A 33 0.14 8.39 6.09
C ALA A 33 -1.40 8.59 6.18
N CYS A 34 -2.18 7.50 6.25
CA CYS A 34 -3.62 7.55 6.41
C CYS A 34 -4.09 7.56 7.88
N ILE A 35 -3.18 7.44 8.87
CA ILE A 35 -3.56 7.54 10.28
C ILE A 35 -4.22 8.89 10.57
N GLY A 36 -5.36 8.85 11.26
CA GLY A 36 -6.13 10.04 11.64
C GLY A 36 -7.02 10.61 10.53
N LEU A 37 -7.01 10.02 9.33
CA LEU A 37 -7.97 10.35 8.27
C LEU A 37 -9.26 9.55 8.45
N ASP A 38 -10.37 10.09 7.94
CA ASP A 38 -11.66 9.41 7.93
C ASP A 38 -11.59 8.10 7.12
N THR A 39 -12.14 7.03 7.69
CA THR A 39 -12.22 5.73 7.02
C THR A 39 -13.08 5.77 5.77
N GLU A 40 -14.13 6.60 5.73
CA GLU A 40 -15.03 6.72 4.57
C GLU A 40 -14.27 7.19 3.32
N LEU A 41 -13.17 7.93 3.49
CA LEU A 41 -12.29 8.34 2.39
C LEU A 41 -11.72 7.13 1.64
N PHE A 42 -11.51 6.01 2.34
CA PHE A 42 -10.92 4.79 1.78
C PHE A 42 -11.97 3.74 1.41
N PHE A 43 -13.25 3.98 1.70
CA PHE A 43 -14.37 3.10 1.33
C PHE A 43 -15.40 3.86 0.47
N PRO A 44 -15.02 4.29 -0.75
CA PRO A 44 -15.92 5.10 -1.56
C PRO A 44 -17.11 4.27 -2.07
N VAL A 45 -18.24 4.97 -2.28
CA VAL A 45 -19.46 4.39 -2.87
C VAL A 45 -19.21 3.91 -4.31
N GLY A 46 -18.31 4.58 -5.04
CA GLY A 46 -17.91 4.26 -6.40
C GLY A 46 -16.38 4.24 -6.60
N TYR A 47 -15.93 3.66 -7.71
CA TYR A 47 -14.49 3.60 -8.06
C TYR A 47 -14.16 4.42 -9.32
N ASP A 48 -14.92 5.49 -9.57
CA ASP A 48 -14.60 6.49 -10.58
C ASP A 48 -13.39 7.35 -10.18
N VAL A 49 -12.92 8.20 -11.10
CA VAL A 49 -11.70 9.00 -10.88
C VAL A 49 -11.88 9.97 -9.71
N GLU A 50 -13.03 10.64 -9.61
CA GLU A 50 -13.28 11.63 -8.56
C GLU A 50 -13.28 10.97 -7.18
N SER A 51 -13.98 9.86 -7.04
CA SER A 51 -14.06 9.09 -5.79
C SER A 51 -12.73 8.47 -5.36
N THR A 52 -11.84 8.14 -6.29
CA THR A 52 -10.60 7.40 -5.98
C THR A 52 -9.34 8.27 -5.95
N GLU A 53 -9.33 9.46 -6.54
CA GLU A 53 -8.13 10.29 -6.64
C GLU A 53 -7.59 10.74 -5.29
N THR A 54 -8.45 11.18 -4.37
CA THR A 54 -8.03 11.64 -3.04
C THR A 54 -7.36 10.54 -2.20
N PRO A 55 -8.00 9.38 -1.95
CA PRO A 55 -7.35 8.27 -1.23
C PRO A 55 -6.11 7.74 -1.94
N ARG A 56 -6.11 7.69 -3.29
CA ARG A 56 -4.90 7.31 -4.05
C ARG A 56 -3.75 8.29 -3.82
N ARG A 57 -4.01 9.60 -3.74
CA ARG A 57 -2.98 10.61 -3.45
C ARG A 57 -2.34 10.41 -2.09
N VAL A 58 -3.14 10.10 -1.07
CA VAL A 58 -2.63 9.73 0.26
C VAL A 58 -1.72 8.50 0.16
N CYS A 59 -2.19 7.44 -0.50
CA CYS A 59 -1.40 6.23 -0.66
C CYS A 59 -0.09 6.47 -1.46
N ARG A 60 -0.10 7.32 -2.50
CA ARG A 60 1.10 7.61 -3.32
C ARG A 60 2.24 8.22 -2.49
N GLY A 61 1.93 8.97 -1.43
CA GLY A 61 2.93 9.52 -0.50
C GLY A 61 3.19 8.66 0.74
N CYS A 62 2.52 7.51 0.89
CA CYS A 62 2.61 6.69 2.09
C CYS A 62 3.90 5.84 2.07
N PRO A 63 4.77 5.92 3.11
CA PRO A 63 6.04 5.19 3.12
C PRO A 63 5.86 3.67 3.20
N VAL A 64 4.75 3.22 3.80
CA VAL A 64 4.43 1.79 4.04
C VAL A 64 3.46 1.21 3.01
N ARG A 65 3.40 1.81 1.81
CA ARG A 65 2.46 1.41 0.77
C ARG A 65 2.66 -0.04 0.31
N ALA A 66 3.90 -0.53 0.29
CA ALA A 66 4.22 -1.90 -0.12
C ALA A 66 3.74 -2.92 0.92
N GLU A 67 4.06 -2.69 2.19
CA GLU A 67 3.67 -3.48 3.35
C GLU A 67 2.15 -3.55 3.48
N CYS A 68 1.47 -2.40 3.33
CA CYS A 68 0.02 -2.31 3.36
C CYS A 68 -0.64 -3.20 2.31
N LEU A 69 -0.17 -3.16 1.06
CA LEU A 69 -0.73 -4.00 0.01
C LEU A 69 -0.45 -5.48 0.26
N ALA A 70 0.78 -5.83 0.65
CA ALA A 70 1.17 -7.22 0.89
C ALA A 70 0.33 -7.85 2.02
N ASP A 71 0.14 -7.12 3.12
CA ASP A 71 -0.69 -7.51 4.26
C ASP A 71 -2.16 -7.72 3.84
N VAL A 72 -2.76 -6.73 3.17
CA VAL A 72 -4.16 -6.81 2.70
C VAL A 72 -4.35 -7.98 1.73
N LEU A 73 -3.47 -8.17 0.75
CA LEU A 73 -3.55 -9.30 -0.18
C LEU A 73 -3.40 -10.66 0.53
N ALA A 74 -2.79 -10.71 1.71
CA ALA A 74 -2.60 -11.94 2.47
C ALA A 74 -3.81 -12.32 3.34
N VAL A 75 -4.59 -11.33 3.79
CA VAL A 75 -5.70 -11.53 4.72
C VAL A 75 -7.08 -11.32 4.10
N GLU A 76 -7.19 -10.62 2.97
CA GLU A 76 -8.48 -10.33 2.35
C GLU A 76 -9.10 -11.57 1.70
N ASP A 77 -10.43 -11.69 1.78
CA ASP A 77 -11.19 -12.69 1.04
C ASP A 77 -11.18 -12.34 -0.47
N PRO A 78 -10.63 -13.19 -1.35
CA PRO A 78 -10.55 -12.90 -2.78
C PRO A 78 -11.91 -12.72 -3.47
N ALA A 79 -12.99 -13.22 -2.87
CA ALA A 79 -14.36 -13.05 -3.35
C ALA A 79 -15.01 -11.75 -2.85
N ARG A 80 -14.54 -11.18 -1.73
CA ARG A 80 -15.14 -10.03 -1.04
C ARG A 80 -14.08 -8.98 -0.69
N ARG A 81 -13.74 -8.14 -1.69
CA ARG A 81 -12.79 -7.04 -1.56
C ARG A 81 -13.51 -5.70 -1.56
N PHE A 82 -13.07 -4.79 -0.70
CA PHE A 82 -13.64 -3.44 -0.57
C PHE A 82 -12.55 -2.41 -0.32
N GLY A 83 -12.89 -1.14 -0.54
CA GLY A 83 -12.04 0.00 -0.25
C GLY A 83 -10.73 0.06 -1.02
N ILE A 84 -9.98 1.12 -0.75
CA ILE A 84 -8.67 1.40 -1.33
C ILE A 84 -7.60 1.04 -0.29
N SER A 85 -6.65 0.21 -0.70
CA SER A 85 -5.54 -0.23 0.15
C SER A 85 -4.25 -0.24 -0.66
N GLY A 86 -3.15 0.25 -0.11
CA GLY A 86 -1.89 0.39 -0.86
C GLY A 86 -2.06 1.20 -2.17
N GLY A 87 -3.05 2.09 -2.24
CA GLY A 87 -3.40 2.86 -3.44
C GLY A 87 -4.10 2.06 -4.54
N THR A 88 -4.62 0.88 -4.22
CA THR A 88 -5.28 -0.03 -5.17
C THR A 88 -6.74 -0.27 -4.85
N THR A 89 -7.58 -0.36 -5.88
CA THR A 89 -9.01 -0.69 -5.78
C THR A 89 -9.23 -2.21 -5.63
N PRO A 90 -10.44 -2.67 -5.27
CA PRO A 90 -10.77 -4.10 -5.23
C PRO A 90 -10.49 -4.82 -6.55
N SER A 91 -10.80 -4.17 -7.68
CA SER A 91 -10.57 -4.72 -9.02
C SER A 91 -9.09 -4.86 -9.33
N GLU A 92 -8.28 -3.85 -8.98
CA GLU A 92 -6.82 -3.90 -9.14
C GLU A 92 -6.20 -4.99 -8.26
N ARG A 93 -6.61 -5.08 -6.99
CA ARG A 93 -6.15 -6.15 -6.09
C ARG A 93 -6.56 -7.54 -6.58
N ARG A 94 -7.73 -7.68 -7.20
CA ARG A 94 -8.14 -8.94 -7.86
C ARG A 94 -7.20 -9.33 -8.99
N VAL A 95 -6.71 -8.37 -9.77
CA VAL A 95 -5.71 -8.63 -10.82
C VAL A 95 -4.38 -9.05 -10.21
N LEU A 96 -3.89 -8.30 -9.21
CA LEU A 96 -2.63 -8.58 -8.52
C LEU A 96 -2.62 -9.96 -7.86
N HIS A 97 -3.67 -10.30 -7.13
CA HIS A 97 -3.82 -11.61 -6.49
C HIS A 97 -3.81 -12.75 -7.52
N ARG A 98 -4.55 -12.62 -8.64
CA ARG A 98 -4.56 -13.65 -9.69
C ARG A 98 -3.21 -13.81 -10.38
N ALA A 99 -2.46 -12.72 -10.52
CA ALA A 99 -1.13 -12.72 -11.09
C ALA A 99 -0.04 -13.18 -10.08
N GLY A 100 -0.39 -13.33 -8.79
CA GLY A 100 0.58 -13.64 -7.74
C GLY A 100 1.57 -12.50 -7.52
N LEU A 101 1.15 -11.24 -7.63
CA LEU A 101 2.01 -10.06 -7.58
C LEU A 101 1.70 -9.17 -6.37
N THR A 102 2.72 -8.46 -5.89
CA THR A 102 2.64 -7.42 -4.86
C THR A 102 3.62 -6.29 -5.16
N PHE A 103 3.61 -5.22 -4.35
CA PHE A 103 4.62 -4.18 -4.39
C PHE A 103 5.79 -4.50 -3.45
N SER A 104 6.99 -4.10 -3.85
CA SER A 104 8.16 -3.95 -2.99
C SER A 104 8.71 -2.54 -3.18
N THR A 105 9.11 -1.91 -2.08
CA THR A 105 10.00 -0.74 -2.11
C THR A 105 11.44 -1.28 -2.09
N PRO A 106 12.36 -0.83 -2.95
CA PRO A 106 13.76 -1.12 -2.73
C PRO A 106 14.16 -0.45 -1.40
N ALA A 107 14.69 -1.22 -0.45
CA ALA A 107 15.27 -0.65 0.75
C ALA A 107 16.36 0.33 0.30
N ILE A 108 16.13 1.64 0.43
CA ILE A 108 17.22 2.61 0.40
C ILE A 108 18.03 2.26 1.64
N GLY A 109 19.22 1.70 1.44
CA GLY A 109 20.05 1.12 2.49
C GLY A 109 20.02 1.95 3.78
N GLY A 110 19.34 1.41 4.78
CA GLY A 110 19.48 1.81 6.17
C GLY A 110 20.24 0.67 6.83
N ASP A 111 21.52 0.88 7.07
CA ASP A 111 22.33 -0.01 7.87
C ASP A 111 21.60 -0.41 9.15
N VAL A 112 21.51 -1.72 9.36
CA VAL A 112 21.27 -2.34 10.65
C VAL A 112 22.39 -1.89 11.59
N ALA A 113 22.01 -1.14 12.63
CA ALA A 113 22.85 -0.96 13.81
C ALA A 113 22.89 -2.26 14.64
#